data_AF-A0A1D8UR43-F1
#
_entry.id   AF-A0A1D8UR43-F1
#
_cell.length_a   1.000
_cell.length_b   1.000
_cell.length_c   1.000
_cell.angle_alpha   90.00
_cell.angle_beta   90.00
_cell.angle_gamma   90.00
#
_symmetry.space_group_name_H-M   'P 1'
#
loop_
_entity.id
_entity.type
_entity.pdbx_description
1 polymer ?
#
loop_
_entity_poly.entity_id
_entity_poly.type
_entity_poly.pdbx_seq_one_letter_code
_entity_poly.pdbx_strand_id
1 'polypeptide(L)'
;MIPNELPSHLVEIWNIESLRVLETIQPLPPHGFISVAGVARMMGWPWWRALMRHTDRPHILDCGAAAGLAACALREGQKWVVFDGPDIQAASLQALADICEARLLRTRPPAFALGMPPYDTYRRNQLAHYFNAEAPPDSPRPERTLSRTDGSSNDAAL
;
A
#
# COMPACT_ATOMS: atom_id res chain seq x y z
N MET A 1 2.46 -2.13 16.52
CA MET A 1 1.16 -2.53 15.91
C MET A 1 1.25 -2.20 14.42
N ILE A 2 1.27 -3.19 13.54
CA ILE A 2 1.21 -2.94 12.09
C ILE A 2 -0.19 -2.36 11.80
N PRO A 3 -0.34 -1.33 10.95
CA PRO A 3 -1.64 -0.96 10.44
C PRO A 3 -2.32 -2.22 9.89
N ASN A 4 -3.53 -2.53 10.39
CA ASN A 4 -4.18 -3.80 10.08
C ASN A 4 -4.61 -3.89 8.59
N GLU A 5 -4.59 -2.77 7.87
CA GLU A 5 -5.09 -2.62 6.51
C GLU A 5 -4.13 -1.79 5.65
N LEU A 6 -3.99 -2.20 4.39
CA LEU A 6 -3.33 -1.39 3.37
C LEU A 6 -4.22 -0.19 3.03
N PRO A 7 -3.64 1.00 2.81
CA PRO A 7 -4.41 2.12 2.27
C PRO A 7 -5.06 1.75 0.93
N SER A 8 -6.28 2.24 0.72
CA SER A 8 -7.06 2.02 -0.51
C SER A 8 -6.41 2.62 -1.75
N HIS A 9 -5.51 3.58 -1.56
CA HIS A 9 -4.73 4.20 -2.63
C HIS A 9 -3.24 3.92 -2.43
N LEU A 10 -2.60 3.46 -3.50
CA LEU A 10 -1.18 3.20 -3.54
C LEU A 10 -0.56 3.97 -4.71
N VAL A 11 0.60 4.55 -4.48
CA VAL A 11 1.37 5.24 -5.53
C VAL A 11 2.69 4.52 -5.75
N GLU A 12 3.04 4.32 -7.00
CA GLU A 12 4.32 3.73 -7.35
C GLU A 12 5.46 4.72 -7.15
N ILE A 13 6.50 4.28 -6.44
CA ILE A 13 7.67 5.08 -6.15
C ILE A 13 8.91 4.46 -6.79
N TRP A 14 9.60 5.28 -7.58
CA TRP A 14 10.90 4.97 -8.18
C TRP A 14 12.04 5.81 -7.58
N ASN A 15 11.79 7.07 -7.24
CA ASN A 15 12.82 7.99 -6.78
C ASN A 15 12.27 8.97 -5.73
N ILE A 16 13.21 9.72 -5.14
CA ILE A 16 12.89 10.71 -4.11
C ILE A 16 12.04 11.87 -4.66
N GLU A 17 12.16 12.17 -5.95
CA GLU A 17 11.35 13.22 -6.58
C GLU A 17 9.87 12.84 -6.67
N SER A 18 9.57 11.55 -6.89
CA SER A 18 8.19 11.02 -6.87
C SER A 18 7.55 11.27 -5.51
N LEU A 19 8.28 10.95 -4.43
CA LEU A 19 7.83 11.20 -3.06
C LEU A 19 7.60 12.69 -2.80
N ARG A 20 8.57 13.53 -3.17
CA ARG A 20 8.47 14.98 -2.95
C ARG A 20 7.26 15.59 -3.66
N VAL A 21 6.95 15.15 -4.88
CA VAL A 21 5.75 15.65 -5.57
C VAL A 21 4.47 15.28 -4.83
N LEU A 22 4.38 14.09 -4.26
CA LEU A 22 3.23 13.67 -3.45
C LEU A 22 3.11 14.46 -2.14
N GLU A 23 4.20 14.99 -1.61
CA GLU A 23 4.19 15.90 -0.46
C GLU A 23 3.71 17.31 -0.83
N THR A 24 3.97 17.76 -2.07
CA THR A 24 3.52 19.08 -2.55
C THR A 24 2.06 19.13 -2.97
N ILE A 25 1.46 17.98 -3.28
CA ILE A 25 0.06 17.89 -3.65
C ILE A 25 -0.69 17.64 -2.34
N GLN A 26 -1.39 18.66 -1.84
CA GLN A 26 -2.21 18.53 -0.64
C GLN A 26 -3.53 19.29 -0.81
N PRO A 27 -4.63 18.81 -0.16
CA PRO A 27 -4.70 17.58 0.63
C PRO A 27 -4.82 16.31 -0.24
N LEU A 28 -4.22 15.21 0.20
CA LEU A 28 -4.39 13.87 -0.38
C LEU A 28 -5.07 12.95 0.63
N PRO A 29 -5.94 12.02 0.20
CA PRO A 29 -6.48 11.00 1.09
C PRO A 29 -5.36 10.10 1.64
N PRO A 30 -5.62 9.32 2.71
CA PRO A 30 -4.70 8.31 3.19
C PRO A 30 -4.26 7.38 2.05
N HIS A 31 -2.94 7.27 1.87
CA HIS A 31 -2.34 6.47 0.81
C HIS A 31 -1.04 5.85 1.28
N GLY A 32 -0.63 4.80 0.58
CA GLY A 32 0.65 4.13 0.77
C GLY A 32 1.51 4.19 -0.48
N PHE A 33 2.68 3.59 -0.36
CA PHE A 33 3.66 3.51 -1.44
C PHE A 33 3.92 2.07 -1.83
N ILE A 34 4.25 1.84 -3.09
CA ILE A 34 4.77 0.57 -3.56
C ILE A 34 5.96 0.83 -4.49
N SER A 35 7.02 0.05 -4.38
CA SER A 35 8.13 0.18 -5.33
C SER A 35 7.64 -0.14 -6.74
N VAL A 36 8.12 0.59 -7.76
CA VAL A 36 7.87 0.22 -9.17
C VAL A 36 8.26 -1.25 -9.41
N ALA A 37 7.49 -1.95 -10.24
CA ALA A 37 7.69 -3.37 -10.51
C ALA A 37 9.11 -3.65 -11.04
N GLY A 38 9.75 -4.70 -10.53
CA GLY A 38 11.10 -5.12 -10.95
C GLY A 38 12.26 -4.31 -10.37
N VAL A 39 12.03 -3.11 -9.85
CA VAL A 39 13.12 -2.21 -9.38
C VAL A 39 13.83 -2.74 -8.16
N ALA A 40 13.07 -3.33 -7.23
CA ALA A 40 13.65 -3.91 -6.03
C ALA A 40 14.62 -5.05 -6.36
N ARG A 41 14.39 -5.79 -7.45
CA ARG A 41 15.32 -6.85 -7.91
C ARG A 41 16.65 -6.29 -8.39
N MET A 42 16.64 -5.07 -8.94
CA MET A 42 17.84 -4.39 -9.42
C MET A 42 18.57 -3.65 -8.28
N MET A 43 17.82 -2.95 -7.43
CA MET A 43 18.37 -2.02 -6.44
C MET A 43 18.48 -2.61 -5.03
N GLY A 44 17.75 -3.69 -4.76
CA GLY A 44 17.69 -4.34 -3.47
C GLY A 44 16.86 -3.60 -2.41
N TRP A 45 16.72 -4.25 -1.26
CA TRP A 45 16.03 -3.69 -0.10
C TRP A 45 16.70 -2.43 0.50
N PRO A 46 18.05 -2.31 0.58
CA PRO A 46 18.68 -1.11 1.16
C PRO A 46 18.29 0.19 0.45
N TRP A 47 18.14 0.15 -0.88
CA TRP A 47 17.64 1.29 -1.65
C TRP A 47 16.23 1.70 -1.23
N TRP A 48 15.32 0.73 -1.12
CA TRP A 48 13.94 0.99 -0.74
C TRP A 48 13.85 1.58 0.66
N ARG A 49 14.59 1.01 1.63
CA ARG A 49 14.68 1.56 2.99
C ARG A 49 15.20 3.00 2.98
N ALA A 50 16.25 3.28 2.21
CA ALA A 50 16.81 4.63 2.13
C ALA A 50 15.81 5.64 1.54
N LEU A 51 14.95 5.20 0.62
CA LEU A 51 13.92 6.02 -0.02
C LEU A 51 12.74 6.30 0.91
N MET A 52 12.30 5.29 1.67
CA MET A 52 11.17 5.39 2.61
C MET A 52 11.52 5.99 3.96
N ARG A 53 12.80 6.25 4.27
CA ARG A 53 13.24 6.74 5.58
C ARG A 53 12.61 8.07 6.03
N HIS A 54 12.03 8.83 5.10
CA HIS A 54 11.44 10.15 5.34
C HIS A 54 9.91 10.10 5.44
N THR A 55 9.30 8.92 5.46
CA THR A 55 7.85 8.77 5.52
C THR A 55 7.42 7.69 6.49
N ASP A 56 6.40 7.99 7.28
CA ASP A 56 5.73 7.03 8.16
C ASP A 56 4.54 6.35 7.46
N ARG A 57 4.30 6.66 6.18
CA ARG A 57 3.20 6.05 5.42
C ARG A 57 3.46 4.57 5.18
N PRO A 58 2.41 3.73 5.16
CA PRO A 58 2.55 2.32 4.79
C PRO A 58 3.22 2.19 3.42
N HIS A 59 4.23 1.35 3.33
CA HIS A 59 4.97 1.15 2.09
C HIS A 59 5.22 -0.33 1.82
N ILE A 60 5.15 -0.72 0.56
CA ILE A 60 5.24 -2.10 0.07
C ILE A 60 6.50 -2.23 -0.79
N LEU A 61 7.32 -3.25 -0.51
CA LEU A 61 8.39 -3.63 -1.42
C LEU A 61 7.90 -4.70 -2.38
N ASP A 62 7.91 -4.42 -3.68
CA ASP A 62 7.62 -5.43 -4.70
C ASP A 62 8.88 -6.21 -5.07
N CYS A 63 8.96 -7.47 -4.62
CA CYS A 63 10.08 -8.35 -4.88
C CYS A 63 9.92 -9.19 -6.16
N GLY A 64 8.76 -9.15 -6.82
CA GLY A 64 8.36 -10.13 -7.84
C GLY A 64 8.68 -11.56 -7.39
N ALA A 65 9.24 -12.36 -8.29
CA ALA A 65 9.58 -13.75 -8.00
C ALA A 65 10.93 -13.94 -7.25
N ALA A 66 11.55 -12.88 -6.74
CA ALA A 66 12.86 -12.96 -6.07
C ALA A 66 12.72 -13.32 -4.58
N ALA A 67 12.62 -14.61 -4.26
CA ALA A 67 12.40 -15.08 -2.89
C ALA A 67 13.50 -14.66 -1.90
N GLY A 68 14.77 -14.63 -2.33
CA GLY A 68 15.87 -14.18 -1.47
C GLY A 68 15.75 -12.70 -1.07
N LEU A 69 15.29 -11.86 -1.99
CA LEU A 69 15.03 -10.44 -1.72
C LEU A 69 13.85 -10.27 -0.75
N ALA A 70 12.75 -11.01 -0.98
CA ALA A 70 11.59 -11.00 -0.10
C ALA A 70 11.97 -11.42 1.33
N ALA A 71 12.72 -12.52 1.47
CA ALA A 71 13.18 -13.00 2.77
C ALA A 71 14.11 -12.02 3.49
N CYS A 72 15.01 -11.35 2.75
CA CYS A 72 15.87 -10.30 3.28
C CYS A 72 15.04 -9.12 3.80
N ALA A 73 14.11 -8.62 2.99
CA ALA A 73 13.25 -7.50 3.36
C ALA A 73 12.42 -7.79 4.62
N LEU A 74 11.81 -8.98 4.71
CA LEU A 74 11.02 -9.40 5.88
C LEU A 74 11.87 -9.41 7.16
N ARG A 75 13.06 -10.03 7.12
CA ARG A 75 13.98 -10.09 8.27
C ARG A 75 14.44 -8.71 8.73
N GLU A 76 14.56 -7.78 7.80
CA GLU A 76 14.97 -6.41 8.07
C GLU A 76 13.79 -5.48 8.43
N GLY A 77 12.60 -6.04 8.67
CA GLY A 77 11.45 -5.33 9.23
C GLY A 77 10.50 -4.69 8.20
N GLN A 78 10.65 -4.99 6.90
CA GLN A 78 9.68 -4.56 5.89
C GLN A 78 8.31 -5.20 6.17
N LYS A 79 7.30 -4.36 6.43
CA LYS A 79 5.98 -4.85 6.89
C LYS A 79 5.08 -5.40 5.79
N TRP A 80 5.28 -4.98 4.55
CA TRP A 80 4.50 -5.43 3.40
C TRP A 80 5.42 -5.78 2.23
N VAL A 81 5.32 -7.00 1.72
CA VAL A 81 6.14 -7.50 0.62
C VAL A 81 5.26 -8.17 -0.43
N VAL A 82 5.43 -7.84 -1.71
CA VAL A 82 4.83 -8.61 -2.82
C VAL A 82 5.79 -9.71 -3.24
N PHE A 83 5.27 -10.93 -3.38
CA PHE A 83 5.97 -12.07 -3.95
C PHE A 83 5.02 -12.90 -4.83
N ASP A 84 5.28 -12.90 -6.14
CA ASP A 84 4.48 -13.58 -7.17
C ASP A 84 5.15 -14.87 -7.70
N GLY A 85 6.18 -15.37 -6.99
CA GLY A 85 6.88 -16.60 -7.34
C GLY A 85 6.15 -17.89 -6.90
N PRO A 86 6.80 -19.07 -7.10
CA PRO A 86 6.20 -20.39 -6.89
C PRO A 86 5.65 -20.63 -5.47
N ASP A 87 4.59 -21.42 -5.35
CA ASP A 87 3.87 -21.64 -4.08
C ASP A 87 4.72 -22.25 -2.97
N ILE A 88 5.66 -23.14 -3.30
CA ILE A 88 6.57 -23.73 -2.30
C ILE A 88 7.44 -22.65 -1.63
N GLN A 89 7.94 -21.70 -2.43
CA GLN A 89 8.71 -20.57 -1.90
C GLN A 89 7.80 -19.61 -1.14
N ALA A 90 6.58 -19.39 -1.63
CA ALA A 90 5.59 -18.55 -1.00
C ALA A 90 5.19 -19.05 0.39
N ALA A 91 5.00 -20.35 0.57
CA ALA A 91 4.69 -20.96 1.86
C ALA A 91 5.80 -20.72 2.88
N SER A 92 7.06 -20.83 2.44
CA SER A 92 8.23 -20.54 3.29
C SER A 92 8.32 -19.06 3.66
N LEU A 93 8.04 -18.18 2.69
CA LEU A 93 8.02 -16.73 2.91
C LEU A 93 6.83 -16.30 3.78
N GLN A 94 5.70 -16.98 3.70
CA GLN A 94 4.52 -16.70 4.53
C GLN A 94 4.84 -17.01 5.99
N ALA A 95 5.41 -18.18 6.28
CA ALA A 95 5.85 -18.52 7.64
C ALA A 95 6.88 -17.51 8.18
N LEU A 96 7.80 -17.03 7.33
CA LEU A 96 8.74 -15.98 7.71
C LEU A 96 8.04 -14.64 7.96
N ALA A 97 7.05 -14.27 7.14
CA ALA A 97 6.28 -13.05 7.33
C ALA A 97 5.51 -13.07 8.65
N ASP A 98 4.93 -14.22 9.02
CA ASP A 98 4.23 -14.39 10.31
C ASP A 98 5.18 -14.18 11.49
N ILE A 99 6.39 -14.77 11.44
CA ILE A 99 7.44 -14.59 12.46
C ILE A 99 7.89 -13.13 12.57
N CYS A 100 8.05 -12.45 11.43
CA CYS A 100 8.52 -11.06 11.37
C CYS A 100 7.41 -10.03 11.65
N GLU A 101 6.19 -10.48 11.97
CA GLU A 101 5.00 -9.64 12.04
C GLU A 101 4.92 -8.74 10.80
N ALA A 102 4.79 -9.37 9.64
CA ALA A 102 4.72 -8.75 8.33
C ALA A 102 3.67 -9.47 7.47
N ARG A 103 3.39 -8.92 6.28
CA ARG A 103 2.42 -9.47 5.35
C ARG A 103 3.05 -9.72 3.99
N LEU A 104 2.86 -10.96 3.52
CA LEU A 104 3.20 -11.38 2.17
C LEU A 104 1.96 -11.21 1.28
N LEU A 105 2.12 -10.48 0.19
CA LEU A 105 1.09 -10.28 -0.83
C LEU A 105 1.43 -11.17 -2.02
N ARG A 106 0.53 -12.10 -2.37
CA ARG A 106 0.71 -13.00 -3.52
C ARG A 106 0.48 -12.31 -4.86
N THR A 107 -0.16 -11.15 -4.84
CA THR A 107 -0.46 -10.34 -6.01
C THR A 107 -0.11 -8.89 -5.70
N ARG A 108 0.49 -8.20 -6.68
CA ARG A 108 0.76 -6.77 -6.60
C ARG A 108 -0.57 -6.00 -6.52
N PRO A 109 -0.84 -5.22 -5.46
CA PRO A 109 -2.03 -4.38 -5.42
C PRO A 109 -2.01 -3.32 -6.54
N PRO A 110 -3.17 -2.88 -7.05
CA PRO A 110 -3.24 -1.80 -8.02
C PRO A 110 -2.68 -0.51 -7.42
N ALA A 111 -1.86 0.20 -8.20
CA ALA A 111 -1.21 1.43 -7.78
C ALA A 111 -1.14 2.43 -8.94
N PHE A 112 -1.16 3.73 -8.61
CA PHE A 112 -1.00 4.79 -9.59
C PHE A 112 0.48 4.98 -9.93
N ALA A 113 0.81 4.84 -11.21
CA ALA A 113 2.16 5.09 -11.72
C ALA A 113 2.35 6.59 -12.02
N LEU A 114 3.14 7.28 -11.20
CA LEU A 114 3.46 8.70 -11.44
C LEU A 114 4.39 8.92 -12.66
N GLY A 115 5.10 7.86 -13.07
CA GLY A 115 6.06 7.88 -14.18
C GLY A 115 7.36 8.63 -13.87
N MET A 116 8.12 8.97 -14.91
CA MET A 116 9.43 9.66 -14.78
C MET A 116 9.29 11.19 -14.88
N PRO A 117 10.03 11.99 -14.10
CA PRO A 117 9.95 13.45 -14.15
C PRO A 117 10.18 14.00 -15.58
N PRO A 118 9.64 15.19 -15.90
CA PRO A 118 8.96 16.12 -14.99
C PRO A 118 7.50 15.74 -14.69
N TYR A 119 7.02 16.15 -13.50
CA TYR A 119 5.63 15.95 -13.06
C TYR A 119 4.81 17.22 -13.32
N ASP A 120 4.45 17.40 -14.59
CA ASP A 120 3.68 18.53 -15.08
C ASP A 120 2.23 18.55 -14.56
N THR A 121 1.50 19.60 -14.92
CA THR A 121 0.09 19.80 -14.54
C THR A 121 -0.79 18.62 -14.96
N TYR A 122 -0.52 17.99 -16.10
CA TYR A 122 -1.29 16.85 -16.58
C TYR A 122 -1.17 15.67 -15.61
N ARG A 123 0.05 15.31 -15.21
CA ARG A 123 0.25 14.20 -14.25
C ARG A 123 -0.31 14.49 -12.87
N ARG A 124 -0.22 15.74 -12.41
CA ARG A 124 -0.83 16.17 -11.15
C ARG A 124 -2.36 16.03 -11.19
N ASN A 125 -2.98 16.38 -12.31
CA ASN A 125 -4.42 16.21 -12.52
C ASN A 125 -4.82 14.73 -12.56
N GLN A 126 -4.04 13.87 -13.22
CA GLN A 126 -4.29 12.42 -13.22
C GLN A 126 -4.22 11.82 -11.82
N LEU A 127 -3.21 12.22 -11.03
CA LEU A 127 -3.08 11.78 -9.65
C LEU A 127 -4.25 12.26 -8.78
N ALA A 128 -4.69 13.50 -8.95
CA ALA A 128 -5.87 14.02 -8.25
C ALA A 128 -7.14 13.24 -8.63
N HIS A 129 -7.32 12.90 -9.92
CA HIS A 129 -8.42 12.05 -10.36
C HIS A 129 -8.35 10.64 -9.77
N TYR A 130 -7.16 10.04 -9.71
CA TYR A 130 -6.95 8.74 -9.08
C TYR A 130 -7.40 8.72 -7.62
N PHE A 131 -7.07 9.76 -6.85
CA PHE A 131 -7.47 9.86 -5.44
C PHE A 131 -8.95 10.19 -5.23
N ASN A 132 -9.62 10.77 -6.22
CA ASN A 132 -11.04 11.10 -6.16
C ASN A 132 -11.94 9.97 -6.69
N ALA A 133 -11.39 9.04 -7.48
CA ALA A 133 -12.09 7.83 -7.86
C ALA A 133 -12.28 6.95 -6.62
N GLU A 134 -13.49 6.46 -6.38
CA GLU A 134 -13.73 5.47 -5.31
C GLU A 134 -12.74 4.30 -5.49
N ALA A 135 -12.14 3.87 -4.37
CA ALA A 135 -11.17 2.76 -4.37
C ALA A 135 -11.76 1.53 -5.09
N PRO A 136 -10.94 0.75 -5.82
CA PRO A 136 -11.42 -0.40 -6.56
C PRO A 136 -12.22 -1.36 -5.65
N PRO A 137 -13.25 -2.03 -6.19
CA PRO A 137 -14.33 -2.68 -5.42
C PRO A 137 -13.93 -3.87 -4.52
N ASP A 138 -12.65 -4.22 -4.40
CA ASP A 138 -12.17 -5.39 -3.65
C ASP A 138 -11.45 -5.08 -2.32
N SER A 139 -11.52 -3.84 -1.83
CA SER A 139 -11.15 -3.58 -0.43
C SER A 139 -12.27 -4.06 0.50
N PRO A 140 -12.01 -4.96 1.49
CA PRO A 140 -13.03 -5.33 2.45
C PRO A 140 -13.49 -4.07 3.20
N ARG A 141 -14.77 -3.71 3.02
CA ARG A 141 -15.38 -2.61 3.76
C ARG A 141 -15.41 -2.98 5.25
N PRO A 142 -14.98 -2.10 6.16
CA PRO A 142 -15.37 -2.24 7.55
C PRO A 142 -16.90 -2.14 7.59
N GLU A 143 -17.56 -3.18 8.11
CA GLU A 143 -19.00 -3.18 8.32
C GLU A 143 -19.37 -1.94 9.11
N ARG A 144 -20.16 -1.05 8.50
CA ARG A 144 -20.79 0.05 9.23
C ARG A 144 -21.73 -0.61 10.23
N THR A 145 -21.34 -0.65 11.50
CA THR A 145 -22.25 -0.90 12.61
C THR A 145 -23.38 0.13 12.51
N LEU A 146 -24.52 -0.30 12.00
CA LEU A 146 -25.76 0.45 12.04
C LEU A 146 -26.16 0.56 13.51
N SER A 147 -25.83 1.70 14.13
CA SER A 147 -26.38 2.09 15.42
C SER A 147 -27.89 2.23 15.26
N ARG A 148 -28.60 1.21 15.73
CA ARG A 148 -30.05 1.17 15.82
C ARG A 148 -30.51 2.14 16.91
N THR A 149 -30.83 3.38 16.53
CA THR A 149 -31.61 4.28 17.37
C THR A 149 -33.09 3.98 17.17
N ASP A 150 -33.62 3.06 17.98
CA ASP A 150 -35.07 2.90 18.13
C ASP A 150 -35.59 4.03 19.03
N GLY A 151 -35.94 5.15 18.39
CA GLY A 151 -36.85 6.14 18.94
C GLY A 151 -38.21 5.96 18.29
N SER A 152 -39.15 5.35 19.01
CA SER A 152 -40.58 5.50 18.69
C SER A 152 -41.38 5.53 19.98
N SER A 153 -41.59 6.75 20.46
CA SER A 153 -42.75 7.12 21.26
C SER A 153 -43.94 7.16 20.30
N ASN A 154 -45.03 6.46 20.62
CA ASN A 154 -46.32 6.88 20.09
C ASN A 154 -47.45 6.57 21.09
N ASP A 155 -48.33 7.56 21.17
CA ASP A 155 -49.51 7.68 22.00
C ASP A 155 -50.48 6.51 21.90
N ALA A 156 -51.14 6.22 23.03
CA ALA A 156 -52.50 5.69 23.03
C ALA A 156 -53.28 6.32 24.18
N ALA A 157 -54.18 7.23 23.83
CA ALA A 157 -55.26 7.70 24.67
C ALA A 157 -56.43 6.70 24.61
N LEU A 158 -56.90 6.26 25.78
CA LEU A 158 -58.30 6.17 26.25
C LEU A 158 -58.37 5.43 27.59
#